data_AF-A0A514XKD8-F1
#
_entry.id   AF-A0A514XKD8-F1
#
_cell.length_a   1.000
_cell.length_b   1.000
_cell.length_c   1.000
_cell.angle_alpha   90.00
_cell.angle_beta   90.00
_cell.angle_gamma   90.00
#
_symmetry.space_group_name_H-M   'P 1'
#
loop_
_entity.id
_entity.type
_entity.pdbx_description
1 polymer ?
#
loop_
_entity_poly.entity_id
_entity_poly.type
_entity_poly.pdbx_seq_one_letter_code
_entity_poly.pdbx_strand_id
1 'polypeptide(L)'
;MNKILIIAACLVAQGVHAADSRDFDANGLTKVSVENYNGEVTINAADGSKSIVTITKNTMPDMCKVNAERSGTKLSIEVKRKGKADCQVDMDIKVPKMVKLDLEVGTGKVSIKGTQGHLSFKMGAGSFIADGSFDSVEGKTGAATTEIKGITGDTEFKTGSGNVTLQYSSLPQKGKLEFKNGSGNSTLLLPKGSQINAKLTAYTGHMENEFGSNKDAKFSVEAKSGSGDLKVKSY
;
A
#
# COMPACT_ATOMS: atom_id res chain seq x y z
N MET A 1 23.71 -61.69 -10.61
CA MET A 1 24.23 -60.38 -11.06
C MET A 1 23.24 -59.77 -12.03
N ASN A 2 22.29 -58.95 -11.55
CA ASN A 2 21.39 -58.18 -12.41
C ASN A 2 21.78 -56.69 -12.31
N LYS A 3 22.23 -56.10 -13.42
CA LYS A 3 22.55 -54.67 -13.52
C LYS A 3 21.25 -53.90 -13.77
N ILE A 4 20.85 -53.06 -12.82
CA ILE A 4 19.77 -52.08 -12.99
C ILE A 4 20.37 -50.86 -13.69
N LEU A 5 19.82 -50.52 -14.86
CA LEU A 5 20.15 -49.33 -15.62
C LEU A 5 19.23 -48.19 -15.12
N ILE A 6 19.78 -47.20 -14.43
CA ILE A 6 19.03 -46.00 -14.03
C ILE A 6 19.21 -44.96 -15.15
N ILE A 7 18.14 -44.73 -15.92
CA ILE A 7 18.06 -43.62 -16.86
C ILE A 7 17.73 -42.37 -16.04
N ALA A 8 18.71 -41.48 -15.88
CA ALA A 8 18.49 -40.16 -15.30
C ALA A 8 17.77 -39.29 -16.35
N ALA A 9 16.45 -39.16 -16.20
CA ALA A 9 15.68 -38.16 -16.91
C ALA A 9 16.03 -36.77 -16.36
N CYS A 10 16.82 -36.01 -17.10
CA CYS A 10 17.08 -34.60 -16.81
C CYS A 10 15.82 -33.80 -17.14
N LEU A 11 14.97 -33.55 -16.13
CA LEU A 11 13.91 -32.56 -16.23
C LEU A 11 14.56 -31.18 -16.27
N VAL A 12 14.49 -30.52 -17.43
CA VAL A 12 14.89 -29.13 -17.59
C VAL A 12 13.81 -28.27 -16.92
N ALA A 13 14.05 -27.85 -15.68
CA ALA A 13 13.21 -26.87 -15.01
C ALA A 13 13.37 -25.53 -15.74
N GLN A 14 12.32 -25.08 -16.43
CA GLN A 14 12.27 -23.76 -17.03
C GLN A 14 12.46 -22.69 -15.96
N GLY A 15 13.27 -21.67 -16.28
CA GLY A 15 13.89 -20.75 -15.33
C GLY A 15 12.90 -20.05 -14.40
N VAL A 16 12.93 -20.45 -13.14
CA VAL A 16 12.58 -19.54 -12.04
C VAL A 16 13.76 -18.58 -11.94
N HIS A 17 13.54 -17.30 -12.27
CA HIS A 17 14.52 -16.26 -11.92
C HIS A 17 14.74 -16.34 -10.42
N ALA A 18 15.96 -16.75 -10.01
CA ALA A 18 16.27 -16.98 -8.61
C ALA A 18 16.03 -15.70 -7.79
N ALA A 19 15.16 -15.79 -6.79
CA ALA A 19 14.90 -14.70 -5.88
C ALA A 19 16.12 -14.47 -4.97
N ASP A 20 16.54 -13.20 -4.79
CA ASP A 20 17.57 -12.81 -3.84
C ASP A 20 16.89 -12.50 -2.50
N SER A 21 17.26 -13.20 -1.43
CA SER A 21 16.71 -12.99 -0.09
C SER A 21 17.74 -12.39 0.83
N ARG A 22 17.38 -11.29 1.49
CA ARG A 22 18.24 -10.57 2.43
C ARG A 22 17.57 -10.43 3.79
N ASP A 23 18.32 -10.76 4.82
CA ASP A 23 17.91 -10.60 6.20
C ASP A 23 18.49 -9.31 6.77
N PHE A 24 17.65 -8.56 7.48
CA PHE A 24 18.04 -7.40 8.26
C PHE A 24 17.63 -7.65 9.71
N ASP A 25 18.42 -7.18 10.66
CA ASP A 25 17.96 -7.12 12.04
C ASP A 25 16.67 -6.27 12.10
N ALA A 26 15.68 -6.73 12.86
CA ALA A 26 14.40 -6.04 13.02
C ALA A 26 14.37 -5.15 14.27
N ASN A 27 15.31 -5.36 15.21
CA ASN A 27 15.29 -4.66 16.48
C ASN A 27 15.49 -3.16 16.29
N GLY A 28 14.54 -2.37 16.79
CA GLY A 28 14.54 -0.91 16.64
C GLY A 28 14.23 -0.42 15.22
N LEU A 29 13.75 -1.28 14.31
CA LEU A 29 13.29 -0.84 13.01
C LEU A 29 11.94 -0.11 13.16
N THR A 30 11.88 1.15 12.73
CA THR A 30 10.68 2.00 12.88
C THR A 30 10.15 2.55 11.56
N LYS A 31 10.95 2.48 10.49
CA LYS A 31 10.55 2.95 9.15
C LYS A 31 11.01 1.98 8.06
N VAL A 32 10.13 1.73 7.10
CA VAL A 32 10.41 0.99 5.86
C VAL A 32 10.08 1.90 4.69
N SER A 33 11.03 2.03 3.77
CA SER A 33 10.94 2.89 2.59
C SER A 33 11.12 2.00 1.36
N VAL A 34 10.15 2.00 0.46
CA VAL A 34 10.21 1.21 -0.78
C VAL A 34 10.00 2.12 -1.97
N GLU A 35 10.95 2.12 -2.90
CA GLU A 35 10.84 2.80 -4.18
C GLU A 35 10.96 1.75 -5.30
N ASN A 36 9.86 1.52 -6.01
CA ASN A 36 9.81 0.54 -7.09
C ASN A 36 9.18 1.15 -8.35
N TYR A 37 9.76 0.88 -9.51
CA TYR A 37 9.23 1.42 -10.76
C TYR A 37 8.09 0.56 -11.32
N ASN A 38 8.29 -0.75 -11.39
CA ASN A 38 7.33 -1.70 -11.94
C ASN A 38 7.43 -3.03 -11.17
N GLY A 39 6.30 -3.63 -10.83
CA GLY A 39 6.23 -4.95 -10.20
C GLY A 39 5.29 -5.01 -8.98
N GLU A 40 5.25 -6.17 -8.34
CA GLU A 40 4.47 -6.40 -7.13
C GLU A 40 5.29 -6.10 -5.87
N VAL A 41 4.71 -5.36 -4.93
CA VAL A 41 5.29 -5.11 -3.61
C VAL A 41 4.33 -5.67 -2.57
N THR A 42 4.75 -6.73 -1.89
CA THR A 42 4.02 -7.33 -0.78
C THR A 42 4.75 -7.04 0.52
N ILE A 43 4.05 -6.48 1.51
CA ILE A 43 4.59 -6.17 2.84
C ILE A 43 3.71 -6.88 3.88
N ASN A 44 4.30 -7.81 4.62
CA ASN A 44 3.62 -8.52 5.70
C ASN A 44 4.29 -8.23 7.04
N ALA A 45 3.49 -7.90 8.05
CA ALA A 45 3.95 -7.95 9.42
C ALA A 45 4.29 -9.40 9.80
N ALA A 46 5.44 -9.59 10.44
CA ALA A 46 5.90 -10.87 10.96
C ALA A 46 6.51 -10.69 12.35
N ASP A 47 6.33 -11.70 13.19
CA ASP A 47 7.02 -11.78 14.47
C ASP A 47 8.45 -12.30 14.27
N GLY A 48 9.39 -11.79 15.06
CA GLY A 48 10.77 -12.24 15.06
C GLY A 48 11.78 -11.09 15.11
N SER A 49 13.05 -11.46 15.22
CA SER A 49 14.17 -10.52 15.29
C SER A 49 14.73 -10.13 13.92
N LYS A 50 14.09 -10.56 12.83
CA LYS A 50 14.56 -10.32 11.46
C LYS A 50 13.46 -9.75 10.58
N SER A 51 13.83 -8.77 9.78
CA SER A 51 13.08 -8.36 8.59
C SER A 51 13.68 -9.07 7.38
N ILE A 52 12.84 -9.62 6.52
CA ILE A 52 13.27 -10.39 5.35
C ILE A 52 12.80 -9.66 4.11
N VAL A 53 13.71 -9.44 3.15
CA VAL A 53 13.41 -8.83 1.86
C VAL A 53 13.77 -9.83 0.78
N THR A 54 12.77 -10.38 0.10
CA THR A 54 12.92 -11.28 -1.04
C THR A 54 12.64 -10.52 -2.33
N ILE A 55 13.60 -10.52 -3.26
CA ILE A 55 13.60 -9.72 -4.49
C ILE A 55 13.62 -10.67 -5.69
N THR A 56 12.58 -10.61 -6.52
CA THR A 56 12.51 -11.34 -7.80
C THR A 56 12.71 -10.36 -8.95
N LYS A 57 13.79 -10.54 -9.70
CA LYS A 57 14.18 -9.68 -10.82
C LYS A 57 13.61 -10.25 -12.13
N ASN A 58 12.39 -9.84 -12.49
CA ASN A 58 11.72 -10.30 -13.70
C ASN A 58 12.36 -9.71 -14.97
N THR A 59 12.53 -8.38 -14.98
CA THR A 59 13.21 -7.66 -16.08
C THR A 59 14.25 -6.73 -15.47
N MET A 60 15.53 -7.04 -15.69
CA MET A 60 16.63 -6.36 -15.00
C MET A 60 17.85 -6.15 -15.91
N PRO A 61 17.77 -5.25 -16.91
CA PRO A 61 18.94 -4.86 -17.70
C PRO A 61 19.98 -4.13 -16.84
N ASP A 62 21.23 -4.02 -17.32
CA ASP A 62 22.37 -3.42 -16.59
C ASP A 62 22.13 -1.98 -16.11
N MET A 63 21.20 -1.29 -16.77
CA MET A 63 20.74 0.06 -16.46
C MET A 63 19.77 0.13 -15.27
N CYS A 64 19.38 -1.01 -14.70
CA CYS A 64 18.62 -1.15 -13.46
C CYS A 64 19.55 -1.59 -12.32
N LYS A 65 19.30 -1.12 -11.10
CA LYS A 65 19.96 -1.61 -9.87
C LYS A 65 18.96 -1.70 -8.73
N VAL A 66 18.99 -2.78 -7.96
CA VAL A 66 18.22 -2.89 -6.72
C VAL A 66 19.16 -2.76 -5.54
N ASN A 67 18.87 -1.82 -4.64
CA ASN A 67 19.56 -1.66 -3.37
C ASN A 67 18.58 -1.96 -2.25
N ALA A 68 19.02 -2.73 -1.25
CA ALA A 68 18.28 -2.96 -0.02
C ALA A 68 19.27 -2.82 1.14
N GLU A 69 19.06 -1.83 1.99
CA GLU A 69 19.98 -1.49 3.08
C GLU A 69 19.24 -1.00 4.31
N ARG A 70 19.80 -1.31 5.49
CA ARG A 70 19.35 -0.76 6.77
C ARG A 70 20.32 0.32 7.22
N SER A 71 19.79 1.49 7.56
CA SER A 71 20.53 2.59 8.19
C SER A 71 19.82 3.00 9.48
N GLY A 72 20.42 2.69 10.63
CA GLY A 72 19.83 2.92 11.95
C GLY A 72 18.47 2.22 12.11
N THR A 73 17.41 3.01 12.20
CA THR A 73 16.02 2.52 12.37
C THR A 73 15.22 2.45 11.07
N LYS A 74 15.86 2.71 9.91
CA LYS A 74 15.22 2.72 8.59
C LYS A 74 15.73 1.58 7.70
N LEU A 75 14.82 0.82 7.10
CA LEU A 75 15.09 -0.11 6.01
C LEU A 75 14.69 0.56 4.69
N SER A 76 15.61 0.68 3.76
CA SER A 76 15.38 1.30 2.45
C SER A 76 15.59 0.28 1.34
N ILE A 77 14.62 0.15 0.44
CA ILE A 77 14.63 -0.76 -0.70
C ILE A 77 14.31 0.07 -1.95
N GLU A 78 15.26 0.19 -2.88
CA GLU A 78 15.19 1.14 -3.99
C GLU A 78 15.58 0.46 -5.31
N VAL A 79 14.72 0.58 -6.33
CA VAL A 79 15.02 0.20 -7.71
C VAL A 79 15.44 1.45 -8.50
N LYS A 80 16.74 1.60 -8.70
CA LYS A 80 17.32 2.66 -9.54
C LYS A 80 17.28 2.26 -11.00
N ARG A 81 16.95 3.21 -11.87
CA ARG A 81 16.99 3.03 -13.32
C ARG A 81 17.62 4.21 -14.03
N LYS A 82 18.32 3.96 -15.14
CA LYS A 82 18.80 5.01 -16.05
C LYS A 82 17.89 5.12 -17.27
N GLY A 83 17.56 6.35 -17.66
CA GLY A 83 16.76 6.62 -18.86
C GLY A 83 15.37 5.96 -18.81
N LYS A 84 14.97 5.32 -19.91
CA LYS A 84 13.68 4.63 -20.05
C LYS A 84 13.79 3.12 -19.85
N ALA A 85 14.77 2.66 -19.07
CA ALA A 85 14.89 1.24 -18.76
C ALA A 85 13.57 0.71 -18.19
N ASP A 86 13.17 -0.46 -18.67
CA ASP A 86 12.12 -1.23 -18.03
C ASP A 86 12.76 -2.08 -16.94
N CYS A 87 12.44 -1.75 -15.68
CA CYS A 87 12.92 -2.46 -14.50
C CYS A 87 11.69 -3.05 -13.82
N GLN A 88 11.48 -4.35 -13.96
CA GLN A 88 10.39 -5.07 -13.34
C GLN A 88 10.93 -5.94 -12.20
N VAL A 89 10.60 -5.56 -10.97
CA VAL A 89 11.11 -6.17 -9.76
C VAL A 89 9.94 -6.41 -8.81
N ASP A 90 9.75 -7.66 -8.42
CA ASP A 90 8.79 -8.02 -7.37
C ASP A 90 9.50 -8.14 -6.02
N MET A 91 8.81 -7.76 -4.96
CA MET A 91 9.32 -7.74 -3.59
C MET A 91 8.33 -8.38 -2.62
N ASP A 92 8.80 -9.35 -1.83
CA ASP A 92 8.11 -9.82 -0.62
C ASP A 92 8.92 -9.39 0.60
N ILE A 93 8.30 -8.57 1.45
CA ILE A 93 8.94 -7.88 2.55
C ILE A 93 8.23 -8.26 3.85
N LYS A 94 8.96 -8.91 4.76
CA LYS A 94 8.51 -9.23 6.11
C LYS A 94 9.16 -8.27 7.10
N VAL A 95 8.37 -7.60 7.91
CA VAL A 95 8.81 -6.53 8.83
C VAL A 95 8.09 -6.64 10.16
N PRO A 96 8.57 -6.00 11.25
CA PRO A 96 7.83 -5.91 12.50
C PRO A 96 6.46 -5.30 12.33
N LYS A 97 5.58 -5.62 13.28
CA LYS A 97 4.23 -5.09 13.31
C LYS A 97 4.18 -3.56 13.38
N MET A 98 4.97 -2.94 14.26
CA MET A 98 5.00 -1.48 14.44
C MET A 98 6.07 -0.84 13.55
N VAL A 99 5.69 -0.40 12.35
CA VAL A 99 6.58 0.27 11.41
C VAL A 99 5.82 1.32 10.62
N LYS A 100 6.46 2.46 10.38
CA LYS A 100 5.97 3.46 9.42
C LYS A 100 6.35 3.01 8.01
N LEU A 101 5.40 3.09 7.08
CA LEU A 101 5.62 2.73 5.69
C LEU A 101 5.65 3.98 4.81
N ASP A 102 6.60 4.03 3.89
CA ASP A 102 6.79 5.11 2.92
C ASP A 102 7.06 4.49 1.55
N LEU A 103 6.06 4.52 0.66
CA LEU A 103 6.06 3.72 -0.57
C LEU A 103 5.94 4.62 -1.80
N GLU A 104 6.83 4.49 -2.76
CA GLU A 104 6.66 5.08 -4.09
C GLU A 104 6.71 3.96 -5.14
N VAL A 105 5.56 3.72 -5.78
CA VAL A 105 5.40 2.65 -6.77
C VAL A 105 4.91 3.23 -8.09
N GLY A 106 5.68 3.05 -9.17
CA GLY A 106 5.30 3.54 -10.49
C GLY A 106 4.05 2.83 -11.01
N THR A 107 4.20 1.56 -11.35
CA THR A 107 3.12 0.70 -11.85
C THR A 107 3.17 -0.66 -11.18
N GLY A 108 2.00 -1.25 -10.86
CA GLY A 108 1.95 -2.63 -10.40
C GLY A 108 0.90 -2.87 -9.31
N LYS A 109 1.24 -3.71 -8.35
CA LYS A 109 0.36 -4.07 -7.24
C LYS A 109 1.08 -3.89 -5.91
N VAL A 110 0.41 -3.28 -4.95
CA VAL A 110 0.88 -3.16 -3.57
C VAL A 110 -0.09 -3.87 -2.65
N SER A 111 0.42 -4.78 -1.82
CA SER A 111 -0.35 -5.46 -0.78
C SER A 111 0.35 -5.32 0.57
N ILE A 112 -0.34 -4.73 1.54
CA ILE A 112 0.17 -4.52 2.90
C ILE A 112 -0.74 -5.26 3.87
N LYS A 113 -0.17 -6.04 4.78
CA LYS A 113 -0.93 -6.79 5.78
C LYS A 113 -0.31 -6.73 7.17
N GLY A 114 -1.12 -6.37 8.16
CA GLY A 114 -0.83 -6.52 9.59
C GLY A 114 0.09 -5.46 10.19
N THR A 115 0.58 -4.50 9.42
CA THR A 115 1.44 -3.41 9.93
C THR A 115 0.64 -2.35 10.70
N GLN A 116 1.32 -1.63 11.58
CA GLN A 116 0.77 -0.59 12.43
C GLN A 116 1.64 0.66 12.43
N GLY A 117 1.01 1.83 12.34
CA GLY A 117 1.67 3.13 12.32
C GLY A 117 1.28 3.97 11.11
N HIS A 118 2.11 4.96 10.79
CA HIS A 118 1.87 5.85 9.65
C HIS A 118 2.05 5.14 8.31
N LEU A 119 1.12 5.37 7.37
CA LEU A 119 1.19 4.91 5.98
C LEU A 119 1.27 6.11 5.03
N SER A 120 2.43 6.32 4.42
CA SER A 120 2.65 7.25 3.31
C SER A 120 2.83 6.47 2.01
N PHE A 121 2.12 6.86 0.94
CA PHE A 121 2.37 6.27 -0.37
C PHE A 121 2.03 7.16 -1.56
N LYS A 122 2.75 6.90 -2.66
CA LYS A 122 2.48 7.39 -4.00
C LYS A 122 2.42 6.21 -4.97
N MET A 123 1.38 6.17 -5.79
CA MET A 123 1.26 5.17 -6.85
C MET A 123 0.92 5.80 -8.19
N GLY A 124 1.63 5.46 -9.25
CA GLY A 124 1.28 5.90 -10.61
C GLY A 124 0.02 5.20 -11.11
N ALA A 125 0.09 3.88 -11.31
CA ALA A 125 -1.05 3.09 -11.78
C ALA A 125 -1.08 1.65 -11.24
N GLY A 126 -2.29 1.12 -11.01
CA GLY A 126 -2.48 -0.30 -10.66
C GLY A 126 -3.42 -0.53 -9.46
N SER A 127 -3.00 -1.35 -8.50
CA SER A 127 -3.82 -1.69 -7.32
C SER A 127 -3.05 -1.50 -6.01
N PHE A 128 -3.67 -0.84 -5.05
CA PHE A 128 -3.13 -0.64 -3.70
C PHE A 128 -4.11 -1.19 -2.67
N ILE A 129 -3.72 -2.25 -1.96
CA ILE A 129 -4.52 -2.88 -0.93
C ILE A 129 -3.72 -2.88 0.38
N ALA A 130 -4.27 -2.28 1.42
CA ALA A 130 -3.66 -2.24 2.74
C ALA A 130 -4.65 -2.63 3.83
N ASP A 131 -4.25 -3.57 4.68
CA ASP A 131 -4.98 -4.03 5.85
C ASP A 131 -4.05 -3.99 7.07
N GLY A 132 -4.33 -3.11 8.04
CA GLY A 132 -3.43 -2.88 9.17
C GLY A 132 -4.09 -2.09 10.30
N SER A 133 -3.29 -1.31 11.03
CA SER A 133 -3.79 -0.32 11.99
C SER A 133 -3.06 0.99 11.77
N PHE A 134 -3.65 1.88 10.97
CA PHE A 134 -3.00 3.09 10.51
C PHE A 134 -3.44 4.28 11.36
N ASP A 135 -2.52 4.86 12.13
CA ASP A 135 -2.77 6.06 12.95
C ASP A 135 -2.83 7.34 12.10
N SER A 136 -2.34 7.25 10.87
CA SER A 136 -2.35 8.32 9.88
C SER A 136 -2.10 7.74 8.49
N VAL A 137 -2.77 8.30 7.48
CA VAL A 137 -2.65 7.89 6.08
C VAL A 137 -2.43 9.11 5.18
N GLU A 138 -1.35 9.10 4.41
CA GLU A 138 -1.08 10.07 3.33
C GLU A 138 -0.95 9.32 2.01
N GLY A 139 -1.96 9.41 1.14
CA GLY A 139 -2.00 8.65 -0.11
C GLY A 139 -2.18 9.54 -1.34
N LYS A 140 -1.38 9.27 -2.39
CA LYS A 140 -1.58 9.87 -3.72
C LYS A 140 -1.54 8.81 -4.80
N THR A 141 -2.56 8.76 -5.64
CA THR A 141 -2.60 7.83 -6.78
C THR A 141 -2.92 8.52 -8.10
N GLY A 142 -2.32 8.06 -9.20
CA GLY A 142 -2.64 8.52 -10.55
C GLY A 142 -3.88 7.83 -11.10
N ALA A 143 -3.75 6.55 -11.45
CA ALA A 143 -4.81 5.70 -12.00
C ALA A 143 -4.82 4.33 -11.29
N ALA A 144 -5.44 4.25 -10.10
CA ALA A 144 -5.37 3.04 -9.29
C ALA A 144 -6.67 2.71 -8.56
N THR A 145 -6.94 1.41 -8.39
CA THR A 145 -7.95 0.94 -7.43
C THR A 145 -7.30 0.82 -6.06
N THR A 146 -7.87 1.50 -5.06
CA THR A 146 -7.29 1.59 -3.72
C THR A 146 -8.28 1.10 -2.67
N GLU A 147 -7.81 0.23 -1.79
CA GLU A 147 -8.55 -0.25 -0.62
C GLU A 147 -7.64 -0.17 0.61
N ILE A 148 -8.03 0.63 1.61
CA ILE A 148 -7.30 0.75 2.87
C ILE A 148 -8.25 0.45 4.02
N LYS A 149 -7.91 -0.54 4.83
CA LYS A 149 -8.63 -0.95 6.03
C LYS A 149 -7.79 -0.72 7.26
N GLY A 150 -8.46 -0.45 8.39
CA GLY A 150 -7.78 -0.29 9.66
C GLY A 150 -7.37 1.14 9.98
N ILE A 151 -7.99 2.14 9.38
CA ILE A 151 -7.65 3.54 9.65
C ILE A 151 -8.18 3.93 11.04
N THR A 152 -7.36 4.62 11.83
CA THR A 152 -7.67 5.01 13.22
C THR A 152 -7.39 6.48 13.53
N GLY A 153 -6.82 7.23 12.57
CA GLY A 153 -6.52 8.65 12.74
C GLY A 153 -6.61 9.43 11.44
N ASP A 154 -5.80 10.49 11.31
CA ASP A 154 -5.93 11.46 10.22
C ASP A 154 -5.69 10.84 8.84
N THR A 155 -6.39 11.35 7.82
CA THR A 155 -6.21 10.89 6.44
C THR A 155 -6.18 12.05 5.47
N GLU A 156 -5.16 12.10 4.62
CA GLU A 156 -5.15 12.88 3.39
C GLU A 156 -5.00 11.93 2.21
N PHE A 157 -5.99 11.89 1.33
CA PHE A 157 -5.95 11.01 0.17
C PHE A 157 -6.39 11.72 -1.11
N LYS A 158 -5.58 11.60 -2.16
CA LYS A 158 -5.85 12.20 -3.49
C LYS A 158 -5.68 11.15 -4.57
N THR A 159 -6.68 10.99 -5.43
CA THR A 159 -6.55 10.18 -6.65
C THR A 159 -6.95 10.96 -7.89
N GLY A 160 -6.24 10.73 -8.99
CA GLY A 160 -6.62 11.24 -10.30
C GLY A 160 -7.80 10.46 -10.88
N SER A 161 -7.65 9.14 -10.95
CA SER A 161 -8.66 8.21 -11.47
C SER A 161 -8.62 6.87 -10.73
N GLY A 162 -9.78 6.29 -10.51
CA GLY A 162 -9.95 4.94 -9.97
C GLY A 162 -10.92 4.87 -8.80
N ASN A 163 -11.22 3.64 -8.40
CA ASN A 163 -12.14 3.39 -7.29
C ASN A 163 -11.37 3.38 -5.97
N VAL A 164 -11.94 4.02 -4.94
CA VAL A 164 -11.30 4.13 -3.63
C VAL A 164 -12.25 3.67 -2.55
N THR A 165 -11.76 2.80 -1.67
CA THR A 165 -12.42 2.43 -0.42
C THR A 165 -11.49 2.73 0.75
N LEU A 166 -11.92 3.61 1.66
CA LEU A 166 -11.21 3.90 2.91
C LEU A 166 -12.09 3.45 4.07
N GLN A 167 -11.60 2.52 4.89
CA GLN A 167 -12.34 1.97 6.02
C GLN A 167 -11.64 2.30 7.35
N TYR A 168 -12.34 3.07 8.17
CA TYR A 168 -11.93 3.38 9.53
C TYR A 168 -12.33 2.26 10.47
N SER A 169 -11.39 1.74 11.27
CA SER A 169 -11.71 0.82 12.37
C SER A 169 -12.24 1.54 13.61
N SER A 170 -11.83 2.80 13.80
CA SER A 170 -12.33 3.70 14.83
C SER A 170 -12.09 5.14 14.40
N LEU A 171 -12.97 6.07 14.79
CA LEU A 171 -12.69 7.49 14.60
C LEU A 171 -11.82 8.03 15.74
N PRO A 172 -10.84 8.91 15.44
CA PRO A 172 -10.11 9.62 16.48
C PRO A 172 -11.04 10.62 17.18
N GLN A 173 -10.76 10.93 18.45
CA GLN A 173 -11.55 11.91 19.23
C GLN A 173 -11.55 13.31 18.60
N LYS A 174 -10.48 13.64 17.87
CA LYS A 174 -10.31 14.84 17.07
C LYS A 174 -9.44 14.47 15.89
N GLY A 175 -9.73 15.01 14.72
CA GLY A 175 -8.93 14.74 13.53
C GLY A 175 -9.65 15.16 12.25
N LYS A 176 -9.08 14.75 11.13
CA LYS A 176 -9.66 15.03 9.82
C LYS A 176 -9.43 13.92 8.80
N LEU A 177 -10.41 13.76 7.93
CA LEU A 177 -10.28 13.09 6.65
C LEU A 177 -10.45 14.13 5.54
N GLU A 178 -9.40 14.29 4.73
CA GLU A 178 -9.41 15.07 3.49
C GLU A 178 -9.27 14.13 2.30
N PHE A 179 -10.30 14.05 1.47
CA PHE A 179 -10.36 13.15 0.32
C PHE A 179 -10.66 13.91 -0.97
N LYS A 180 -9.90 13.65 -2.03
CA LYS A 180 -10.18 14.15 -3.38
C LYS A 180 -10.06 13.05 -4.42
N ASN A 181 -11.10 12.86 -5.22
CA ASN A 181 -11.09 11.99 -6.38
C ASN A 181 -11.41 12.80 -7.64
N GLY A 182 -10.57 12.72 -8.66
CA GLY A 182 -10.87 13.28 -9.97
C GLY A 182 -11.97 12.50 -10.70
N SER A 183 -11.83 11.18 -10.80
CA SER A 183 -12.77 10.30 -11.48
C SER A 183 -12.82 8.89 -10.87
N GLY A 184 -14.01 8.33 -10.72
CA GLY A 184 -14.24 7.00 -10.17
C GLY A 184 -15.07 7.02 -8.88
N ASN A 185 -15.46 5.84 -8.41
CA ASN A 185 -16.34 5.73 -7.26
C ASN A 185 -15.53 5.71 -5.96
N SER A 186 -16.06 6.40 -4.95
CA SER A 186 -15.39 6.58 -3.66
C SER A 186 -16.32 6.14 -2.55
N THR A 187 -15.85 5.24 -1.69
CA THR A 187 -16.57 4.78 -0.51
C THR A 187 -15.75 5.03 0.74
N LEU A 188 -16.32 5.77 1.69
CA LEU A 188 -15.77 6.00 3.01
C LEU A 188 -16.61 5.19 4.00
N LEU A 189 -16.00 4.20 4.63
CA LEU A 189 -16.64 3.31 5.60
C LEU A 189 -16.25 3.71 7.01
N LEU A 190 -17.22 4.08 7.83
CA LEU A 190 -17.02 4.52 9.22
C LEU A 190 -17.80 3.62 10.19
N PRO A 191 -17.38 3.48 11.45
CA PRO A 191 -18.13 2.72 12.45
C PRO A 191 -19.56 3.25 12.63
N LYS A 192 -20.54 2.36 12.82
CA LYS A 192 -21.93 2.73 13.15
C LYS A 192 -22.00 3.72 14.32
N GLY A 193 -22.87 4.71 14.20
CA GLY A 193 -23.08 5.75 15.24
C GLY A 193 -22.01 6.85 15.28
N SER A 194 -21.02 6.83 14.38
CA SER A 194 -20.01 7.89 14.26
C SER A 194 -20.62 9.29 14.15
N GLN A 195 -20.02 10.25 14.86
CA GLN A 195 -20.36 11.67 14.75
C GLN A 195 -19.28 12.38 13.95
N ILE A 196 -19.65 12.97 12.80
CA ILE A 196 -18.72 13.63 11.89
C ILE A 196 -19.19 15.03 11.52
N ASN A 197 -18.24 15.94 11.35
CA ASN A 197 -18.49 17.24 10.73
C ASN A 197 -18.19 17.11 9.24
N ALA A 198 -19.23 16.80 8.46
CA ALA A 198 -19.11 16.46 7.05
C ALA A 198 -19.30 17.66 6.13
N LYS A 199 -18.38 17.80 5.17
CA LYS A 199 -18.41 18.70 4.02
C LYS A 199 -18.09 17.91 2.77
N LEU A 200 -19.15 17.45 2.11
CA LEU A 200 -19.06 16.57 0.94
C LEU A 200 -19.42 17.35 -0.32
N THR A 201 -18.70 17.11 -1.41
CA THR A 201 -19.00 17.72 -2.72
C THR A 201 -18.81 16.67 -3.79
N ALA A 202 -19.84 16.45 -4.60
CA ALA A 202 -19.76 15.67 -5.83
C ALA A 202 -20.19 16.59 -6.99
N TYR A 203 -19.35 16.73 -8.02
CA TYR A 203 -19.70 17.55 -9.17
C TYR A 203 -20.61 16.78 -10.12
N THR A 204 -20.23 15.54 -10.47
CA THR A 204 -21.08 14.61 -11.22
C THR A 204 -21.09 13.23 -10.54
N GLY A 205 -22.25 12.58 -10.51
CA GLY A 205 -22.47 11.33 -9.78
C GLY A 205 -23.36 11.50 -8.55
N HIS A 206 -23.63 10.41 -7.84
CA HIS A 206 -24.48 10.42 -6.65
C HIS A 206 -23.67 10.56 -5.37
N MET A 207 -24.12 11.45 -4.48
CA MET A 207 -23.59 11.56 -3.13
C MET A 207 -24.56 10.90 -2.14
N GLU A 208 -24.03 10.02 -1.30
CA GLU A 208 -24.76 9.40 -0.21
C GLU A 208 -23.99 9.59 1.11
N ASN A 209 -24.69 9.93 2.19
CA ASN A 209 -24.11 10.08 3.51
C ASN A 209 -25.08 9.59 4.59
N GLU A 210 -24.76 8.44 5.19
CA GLU A 210 -25.58 7.81 6.24
C GLU A 210 -25.45 8.49 7.62
N PHE A 211 -24.47 9.37 7.82
CA PHE A 211 -24.16 9.97 9.13
C PHE A 211 -24.68 11.40 9.31
N GLY A 212 -25.18 12.03 8.24
CA GLY A 212 -25.47 13.46 8.25
C GLY A 212 -24.23 14.31 8.55
N SER A 213 -24.41 15.43 9.24
CA SER A 213 -23.30 16.29 9.66
C SER A 213 -23.61 16.93 11.02
N ASN A 214 -22.67 16.83 11.95
CA ASN A 214 -22.72 17.42 13.28
C ASN A 214 -21.58 18.44 13.42
N LYS A 215 -21.92 19.73 13.58
CA LYS A 215 -20.93 20.82 13.66
C LYS A 215 -20.06 20.76 14.92
N ASP A 216 -20.55 20.13 15.98
CA ASP A 216 -19.81 19.97 17.25
C ASP A 216 -18.90 18.73 17.23
N ALA A 217 -19.02 17.88 16.20
CA ALA A 217 -18.12 16.75 16.02
C ALA A 217 -16.70 17.25 15.72
N LYS A 218 -15.75 16.72 16.50
CA LYS A 218 -14.33 17.09 16.43
C LYS A 218 -13.57 16.36 15.31
N PHE A 219 -14.20 15.38 14.66
CA PHE A 219 -13.69 14.71 13.47
C PHE A 219 -14.33 15.31 12.22
N SER A 220 -13.53 15.97 11.39
CA SER A 220 -13.99 16.59 10.16
C SER A 220 -13.79 15.67 8.96
N VAL A 221 -14.79 15.63 8.07
CA VAL A 221 -14.75 14.88 6.83
C VAL A 221 -14.95 15.85 5.67
N GLU A 222 -13.87 16.24 4.99
CA GLU A 222 -13.94 16.98 3.73
C GLU A 222 -13.64 16.03 2.56
N ALA A 223 -14.65 15.74 1.73
CA ALA A 223 -14.50 14.84 0.59
C ALA A 223 -15.04 15.47 -0.69
N LYS A 224 -14.24 15.40 -1.76
CA LYS A 224 -14.57 15.95 -3.08
C LYS A 224 -14.45 14.86 -4.16
N SER A 225 -15.51 14.66 -4.93
CA SER A 225 -15.53 13.81 -6.12
C SER A 225 -15.80 14.65 -7.36
N GLY A 226 -14.89 14.60 -8.33
CA GLY A 226 -15.05 15.19 -9.66
C GLY A 226 -16.15 14.48 -10.42
N SER A 227 -15.87 13.26 -10.87
CA SER A 227 -16.83 12.43 -11.60
C SER A 227 -16.93 11.02 -11.03
N GLY A 228 -18.08 10.70 -10.44
CA GLY A 228 -18.35 9.38 -9.87
C GLY A 228 -19.01 9.49 -8.51
N ASP A 229 -19.53 8.36 -8.03
CA ASP A 229 -20.26 8.33 -6.77
C ASP A 229 -19.34 8.60 -5.57
N LEU A 230 -19.86 9.32 -4.59
CA LEU A 230 -19.23 9.49 -3.28
C LEU A 230 -20.19 8.97 -2.21
N LYS A 231 -19.82 7.87 -1.56
CA LYS A 231 -20.63 7.21 -0.53
C LYS A 231 -19.92 7.27 0.81
N VAL A 232 -20.59 7.78 1.83
CA VAL A 232 -20.17 7.68 3.23
C VAL A 232 -21.15 6.77 3.94
N LYS A 233 -20.71 5.55 4.25
CA LYS A 233 -21.57 4.48 4.78
C LYS A 233 -21.05 3.93 6.10
N SER A 234 -21.97 3.37 6.85
CA SER A 234 -21.64 2.56 8.01
C SER A 234 -21.19 1.15 7.60
N TYR A 235 -20.43 0.48 8.47
CA TYR A 235 -20.17 -0.95 8.40
C TYR A 235 -20.47 -1.61 9.76
#